data_AF-A0A7X6JW18-F1
#
_entry.id   AF-A0A7X6JW18-F1
#
_cell.length_a   1.000
_cell.length_b   1.000
_cell.length_c   1.000
_cell.angle_alpha   90.00
_cell.angle_beta   90.00
_cell.angle_gamma   90.00
#
_symmetry.space_group_name_H-M   'P 1'
#
loop_
_entity.id
_entity.type
_entity.pdbx_description
1 polymer ?
#
loop_
_entity_poly.entity_id
_entity_poly.type
_entity_poly.pdbx_seq_one_letter_code
_entity_poly.pdbx_strand_id
1 'polypeptide(L)'
;MSRPSALAYLWRHHRVALIGMGLALAVAAVFAVRLTLFTIYWADPAHRDQRIEGWMTPGYIARSWEVEPGVIRAALALEQGHRPTLAQVAEAEGVPLPELIARLEAAIAAARAR
;
A
#
# COMPACT_ATOMS: atom_id res chain seq x y z
N MET A 1 25.85 23.10 -34.05
CA MET A 1 24.54 23.77 -33.83
C MET A 1 23.73 22.92 -32.87
N SER A 2 23.75 23.25 -31.59
CA SER A 2 22.97 22.54 -30.56
C SER A 2 21.49 22.78 -30.84
N ARG A 3 20.77 21.74 -31.26
CA ARG A 3 19.33 21.81 -31.53
C ARG A 3 18.67 22.28 -30.22
N PRO A 4 17.93 23.40 -30.20
CA PRO A 4 17.19 23.79 -29.01
C PRO A 4 16.27 22.62 -28.64
N SER A 5 16.31 22.20 -27.38
CA SER A 5 15.55 21.04 -26.91
C SER A 5 14.07 21.29 -27.24
N ALA A 6 13.45 20.38 -28.01
CA ALA A 6 12.04 20.49 -28.39
C ALA A 6 11.12 20.70 -27.16
N LEU A 7 11.57 20.20 -26.00
CA LEU A 7 11.00 20.45 -24.68
C LEU A 7 10.89 21.95 -24.33
N ALA A 8 11.91 22.76 -24.61
CA ALA A 8 11.92 24.20 -24.32
C ALA A 8 10.98 25.00 -25.24
N TYR A 9 10.80 24.56 -26.50
CA TYR A 9 9.88 25.18 -27.45
C TYR A 9 8.41 24.87 -27.08
N LEU A 10 8.11 23.61 -26.73
CA LEU A 10 6.77 23.18 -26.27
C LEU A 10 6.38 23.81 -24.93
N TRP A 11 7.34 24.02 -24.02
CA TRP A 11 7.10 24.68 -22.73
C TRP A 11 6.60 26.12 -22.89
N ARG A 12 6.98 26.80 -23.96
CA ARG A 12 6.67 28.22 -24.20
C ARG A 12 5.31 28.46 -24.88
N HIS A 13 4.73 27.46 -25.54
CA HIS A 13 3.44 27.57 -26.22
C HIS A 13 2.34 26.66 -25.67
N HIS A 14 2.69 25.51 -25.06
CA HIS A 14 1.72 24.51 -24.60
C HIS A 14 2.01 24.00 -23.18
N ARG A 15 2.45 24.88 -22.28
CA ARG A 15 2.67 24.62 -20.84
C ARG A 15 1.56 23.81 -20.17
N VAL A 16 0.29 24.08 -20.48
CA VAL A 16 -0.86 23.34 -19.93
C VAL A 16 -0.86 21.88 -20.40
N ALA A 17 -0.54 21.63 -21.68
CA ALA A 17 -0.46 20.27 -22.22
C ALA A 17 0.71 19.49 -21.61
N LEU A 18 1.85 20.14 -21.36
CA LEU A 18 3.00 19.52 -20.70
C LEU A 18 2.73 19.18 -19.24
N ILE A 19 2.11 20.11 -18.49
CA ILE A 19 1.70 19.86 -17.10
C ILE A 19 0.66 18.74 -17.04
N GLY A 20 -0.34 18.76 -17.93
CA GLY A 20 -1.34 17.70 -18.03
C GLY A 20 -0.73 16.33 -18.34
N MET A 21 0.23 16.27 -19.28
CA MET A 21 0.96 15.04 -19.60
C MET A 21 1.77 14.53 -18.41
N GLY A 22 2.50 15.43 -17.72
CA GLY A 22 3.27 15.08 -16.53
C GLY A 22 2.38 14.54 -15.40
N LEU A 23 1.23 15.17 -15.17
CA LEU A 23 0.26 14.71 -14.18
C LEU A 23 -0.34 13.34 -14.56
N ALA A 24 -0.70 13.15 -15.83
CA ALA A 24 -1.21 11.88 -16.32
C ALA A 24 -0.20 10.74 -16.16
N LEU A 25 1.08 11.00 -16.44
CA LEU A 25 2.17 10.04 -16.22
C LEU A 25 2.36 9.72 -14.73
N ALA A 26 2.29 10.72 -13.85
CA ALA A 26 2.38 10.50 -12.41
C ALA A 26 1.23 9.61 -11.91
N VAL A 27 0.00 9.89 -12.35
CA VAL A 27 -1.17 9.04 -12.04
C VAL A 27 -0.98 7.63 -12.59
N ALA A 28 -0.59 7.48 -13.86
CA ALA A 28 -0.35 6.18 -14.47
C ALA A 28 0.72 5.36 -13.71
N ALA A 29 1.80 6.01 -13.26
CA ALA A 29 2.84 5.36 -12.46
C ALA A 29 2.30 4.84 -11.12
N VAL A 30 1.48 5.62 -10.42
CA VAL A 30 0.80 5.19 -9.18
C VAL A 30 -0.05 3.94 -9.43
N PHE A 31 -0.84 3.94 -10.50
CA PHE A 31 -1.67 2.77 -10.86
C PHE A 31 -0.81 1.56 -11.27
N ALA A 32 0.27 1.76 -12.01
CA ALA A 32 1.17 0.68 -12.43
C ALA A 32 1.86 0.00 -11.24
N VAL A 33 2.36 0.79 -10.28
CA VAL A 33 2.93 0.27 -9.03
C VAL A 33 1.86 -0.50 -8.25
N ARG A 34 0.68 0.09 -8.06
CA ARG A 34 -0.44 -0.56 -7.35
C ARG A 34 -0.84 -1.90 -7.99
N LEU A 35 -0.91 -1.95 -9.32
CA LEU A 35 -1.23 -3.16 -10.06
C LEU A 35 -0.12 -4.21 -9.92
N THR A 36 1.14 -3.81 -9.99
CA THR A 36 2.28 -4.72 -9.85
C THR A 36 2.30 -5.37 -8.47
N LEU A 37 2.11 -4.58 -7.41
CA LEU A 37 1.99 -5.06 -6.04
C LEU A 37 0.82 -6.02 -5.88
N PHE A 38 -0.35 -5.70 -6.45
CA PHE A 38 -1.50 -6.60 -6.47
C PHE A 38 -1.16 -7.92 -7.19
N THR A 39 -0.55 -7.86 -8.36
CA THR A 39 -0.27 -9.04 -9.19
C THR A 39 0.72 -9.98 -8.51
N ILE A 40 1.77 -9.44 -7.88
CA ILE A 40 2.73 -10.23 -7.09
C ILE A 40 2.05 -10.83 -5.85
N TYR A 41 1.19 -10.07 -5.16
CA TYR A 41 0.43 -10.54 -3.99
C TYR A 41 -0.48 -11.74 -4.31
N TRP A 42 -1.17 -11.74 -5.46
CA TRP A 42 -1.96 -12.90 -5.89
C TRP A 42 -1.13 -14.06 -6.46
N ALA A 43 0.12 -13.80 -6.84
CA ALA A 43 1.01 -14.80 -7.43
C ALA A 43 1.83 -15.58 -6.39
N ASP A 44 1.93 -15.13 -5.14
CA ASP A 44 2.67 -15.84 -4.10
C ASP A 44 1.83 -16.99 -3.48
N PRO A 45 2.16 -18.26 -3.76
CA PRO A 45 1.39 -19.42 -3.30
C PRO A 45 1.51 -19.72 -1.80
N ALA A 46 2.31 -18.96 -1.04
CA ALA A 46 2.54 -19.18 0.39
C ALA A 46 1.37 -18.76 1.31
N HIS A 47 0.32 -18.09 0.78
CA HIS A 47 -0.81 -17.51 1.52
C HIS A 47 -1.93 -18.51 1.93
N ARG A 48 -1.62 -19.80 2.10
CA ARG A 48 -2.67 -20.84 2.16
C ARG A 48 -3.46 -20.97 3.47
N ASP A 49 -3.01 -20.42 4.61
CA ASP A 49 -3.68 -20.77 5.88
C ASP A 49 -4.67 -19.76 6.45
N GLN A 50 -4.74 -18.50 5.98
CA GLN A 50 -5.90 -17.61 6.12
C GLN A 50 -5.55 -16.23 5.52
N ARG A 51 -6.14 -15.87 4.38
CA ARG A 51 -5.93 -14.53 3.79
C ARG A 51 -6.37 -13.46 4.78
N ILE A 52 -5.46 -12.57 5.17
CA ILE A 52 -5.83 -11.36 5.91
C ILE A 52 -6.62 -10.46 4.95
N GLU A 53 -7.88 -10.20 5.26
CA GLU A 53 -8.77 -9.40 4.41
C GLU A 53 -9.08 -8.03 5.03
N GLY A 54 -9.41 -7.06 4.18
CA GLY A 54 -9.61 -5.66 4.61
C GLY A 54 -10.73 -5.44 5.62
N TRP A 55 -11.72 -6.33 5.68
CA TRP A 55 -12.81 -6.29 6.66
C TRP A 55 -12.38 -6.84 8.03
N MET A 56 -11.25 -7.56 8.11
CA MET A 56 -10.80 -8.16 9.35
C MET A 56 -10.37 -7.08 10.33
N THR A 57 -10.75 -7.26 11.58
CA THR A 57 -10.33 -6.38 12.66
C THR A 57 -9.00 -6.86 13.25
N PRO A 58 -8.16 -5.96 13.80
CA PRO A 58 -6.90 -6.32 14.44
C PRO A 58 -7.05 -7.43 15.49
N GLY A 59 -8.13 -7.37 16.29
CA GLY A 59 -8.41 -8.39 17.31
C GLY A 59 -8.82 -9.74 16.73
N TYR A 60 -9.49 -9.77 15.57
CA TYR A 60 -9.80 -11.00 14.86
C TYR A 60 -8.54 -11.65 14.28
N ILE A 61 -7.68 -10.85 13.66
CA ILE A 61 -6.39 -11.31 13.10
C ILE A 61 -5.51 -11.88 14.20
N ALA A 62 -5.36 -11.18 15.33
CA ALA A 62 -4.58 -11.66 16.47
C ALA A 62 -5.02 -13.05 16.94
N ARG A 63 -6.34 -13.30 16.94
CA ARG A 63 -6.91 -14.58 17.37
C ARG A 63 -6.75 -15.68 16.30
N SER A 64 -7.01 -15.35 15.05
CA SER A 64 -6.88 -16.25 13.89
C SER A 64 -5.43 -16.70 13.69
N TRP A 65 -4.47 -15.82 13.97
CA TRP A 65 -3.05 -16.06 13.84
C TRP A 65 -2.35 -16.34 15.18
N GLU A 66 -3.10 -16.61 16.26
CA GLU A 66 -2.57 -16.96 17.59
C GLU A 66 -1.37 -16.10 18.04
N VAL A 67 -1.45 -14.79 17.82
CA VAL A 67 -0.40 -13.83 18.18
C VAL A 67 -0.91 -12.82 19.21
N GLU A 68 0.00 -12.36 20.06
CA GLU A 68 -0.29 -11.35 21.08
C GLU A 68 -0.93 -10.09 20.43
N PRO A 69 -2.10 -9.63 20.89
CA PRO A 69 -2.77 -8.46 20.32
C PRO A 69 -1.91 -7.19 20.31
N GLY A 70 -0.91 -7.11 21.20
CA GLY A 70 0.07 -6.02 21.21
C GLY A 70 0.92 -5.93 19.94
N VAL A 71 1.26 -7.07 19.32
CA VAL A 71 2.06 -7.13 18.08
C VAL A 71 1.30 -6.50 16.92
N ILE A 72 0.03 -6.88 16.76
CA ILE A 72 -0.86 -6.37 15.71
C ILE A 72 -1.10 -4.87 15.91
N ARG A 73 -1.36 -4.42 17.14
CA ARG A 73 -1.58 -2.98 17.42
C ARG A 73 -0.34 -2.14 17.16
N ALA A 74 0.84 -2.62 17.53
CA ALA A 74 2.10 -1.92 17.29
C ALA A 74 2.40 -1.81 15.79
N ALA A 75 2.11 -2.86 15.01
CA ALA A 75 2.29 -2.86 13.55
C ALA A 75 1.35 -1.89 12.82
N LEU A 76 0.16 -1.64 13.38
CA LEU A 76 -0.88 -0.78 12.79
C LEU A 76 -0.94 0.63 13.44
N ALA A 77 0.02 0.97 14.30
CA ALA A 77 0.06 2.25 15.03
C ALA A 77 -1.27 2.66 15.69
N LEU A 78 -2.05 1.69 16.19
CA LEU A 78 -3.41 1.93 16.66
C LEU A 78 -3.42 2.49 18.09
N GLU A 79 -4.12 3.62 18.26
CA GLU A 79 -4.49 4.19 19.56
C GLU A 79 -5.39 3.23 20.36
N GLN A 80 -5.27 3.25 21.69
CA GLN A 80 -6.05 2.37 22.56
C GLN A 80 -7.55 2.66 22.45
N GLY A 81 -8.36 1.61 22.29
CA GLY A 81 -9.82 1.69 22.25
C GLY A 81 -10.45 1.74 20.85
N HIS A 82 -9.68 1.96 19.79
CA HIS A 82 -10.17 1.94 18.41
C HIS A 82 -10.13 0.53 17.82
N ARG A 83 -11.23 0.12 17.16
CA ARG A 83 -11.35 -1.17 16.44
C ARG A 83 -11.66 -0.97 14.95
N PRO A 84 -10.85 -0.20 14.20
CA PRO A 84 -11.06 -0.03 12.77
C PRO A 84 -10.79 -1.36 12.05
N THR A 85 -11.47 -1.54 10.92
CA THR A 85 -11.08 -2.57 9.94
C THR A 85 -9.75 -2.20 9.30
N LEU A 86 -9.00 -3.18 8.78
CA LEU A 86 -7.75 -2.88 8.08
C LEU A 86 -7.95 -1.90 6.91
N ALA A 87 -9.08 -1.97 6.22
CA ALA A 87 -9.43 -1.02 5.15
C ALA A 87 -9.52 0.43 5.66
N GLN A 88 -10.10 0.64 6.84
CA GLN A 88 -10.20 1.97 7.46
C GLN A 88 -8.83 2.48 7.94
N VAL A 89 -7.97 1.59 8.43
CA VAL A 89 -6.60 1.96 8.82
C VAL A 89 -5.79 2.37 7.58
N ALA A 90 -5.89 1.59 6.50
CA ALA A 90 -5.25 1.91 5.23
C ALA A 90 -5.71 3.26 4.68
N GLU A 91 -7.02 3.54 4.75
CA GLU A 91 -7.59 4.82 4.36
C GLU A 91 -7.10 5.99 5.24
N ALA A 92 -7.03 5.78 6.56
CA ALA A 92 -6.56 6.79 7.51
C ALA A 92 -5.06 7.11 7.36
N GLU A 93 -4.23 6.10 7.06
CA GLU A 93 -2.80 6.26 6.82
C GLU A 93 -2.48 6.75 5.40
N GLY A 94 -3.46 6.76 4.49
CA GLY A 94 -3.24 7.04 3.07
C GLY A 94 -2.38 5.97 2.38
N VAL A 95 -2.29 4.78 2.98
CA VAL A 95 -1.47 3.66 2.51
C VAL A 95 -2.39 2.65 1.82
N PRO A 96 -1.97 2.02 0.70
CA PRO A 96 -2.73 0.94 0.12
C PRO A 96 -2.94 -0.20 1.12
N LEU A 97 -4.19 -0.68 1.25
CA LEU A 97 -4.53 -1.83 2.10
C LEU A 97 -3.57 -3.04 1.95
N PRO A 98 -3.09 -3.42 0.75
CA PRO A 98 -2.12 -4.51 0.61
C PRO A 98 -0.75 -4.23 1.25
N GLU A 99 -0.28 -2.98 1.24
CA GLU A 99 0.98 -2.60 1.88
C GLU A 99 0.86 -2.66 3.40
N LEU A 100 -0.29 -2.26 3.93
CA LEU A 100 -0.60 -2.40 5.35
C LEU A 100 -0.67 -3.88 5.77
N ILE A 101 -1.29 -4.73 4.96
CA ILE A 101 -1.35 -6.19 5.19
C ILE A 101 0.07 -6.78 5.17
N ALA A 102 0.91 -6.43 4.20
CA ALA A 102 2.28 -6.93 4.12
C ALA A 102 3.13 -6.51 5.34
N ARG A 103 3.00 -5.26 5.80
CA ARG A 103 3.66 -4.80 7.05
C ARG A 103 3.19 -5.62 8.25
N LEU A 104 1.89 -5.90 8.33
CA LEU A 104 1.30 -6.70 9.41
C LEU A 104 1.79 -8.15 9.37
N GLU A 105 1.80 -8.79 8.20
CA GLU A 105 2.30 -10.15 8.01
C GLU A 105 3.79 -10.26 8.35
N ALA A 106 4.61 -9.29 7.94
CA ALA A 106 6.02 -9.23 8.31
C ALA A 106 6.21 -9.12 9.83
N ALA A 107 5.38 -8.32 10.51
CA ALA A 107 5.40 -8.21 11.97
C ALA A 107 4.97 -9.52 12.66
N ILE A 108 3.95 -10.21 12.15
CA ILE A 108 3.50 -11.53 12.63
C ILE A 108 4.60 -12.57 12.45
N ALA A 109 5.21 -12.64 11.26
CA ALA A 109 6.29 -13.57 10.97
C ALA A 109 7.51 -13.33 11.88
N ALA A 110 7.89 -12.07 12.10
CA ALA A 110 8.97 -11.70 13.01
C ALA A 110 8.65 -12.07 14.47
N ALA A 111 7.39 -11.95 14.89
CA ALA A 111 6.95 -12.34 16.23
C ALA A 111 6.93 -13.87 16.44
N ARG A 112 6.58 -14.64 15.40
CA ARG A 112 6.57 -16.11 15.44
C ARG A 112 7.97 -16.75 15.32
N ALA A 113 8.94 -16.01 14.77
CA ALA A 113 10.33 -16.45 14.67
C ALA A 113 11.14 -16.25 15.98
N ARG A 114 10.53 -15.65 17.01
CA ARG A 114 11.09 -15.45 18.35
C ARG A 114 10.55 -16.50 19.31
#